data_AF-A0A9W7EN62-F1
#
_entry.id   AF-A0A9W7EN62-F1
#
_cell.length_a   1.000
_cell.length_b   1.000
_cell.length_c   1.000
_cell.angle_alpha   90.00
_cell.angle_beta   90.00
_cell.angle_gamma   90.00
#
_symmetry.space_group_name_H-M   'P 1'
#
loop_
_entity.id
_entity.type
_entity.pdbx_description
1 polymer ?
#
loop_
_entity_poly.entity_id
_entity_poly.type
_entity_poly.pdbx_seq_one_letter_code
_entity_poly.pdbx_strand_id
1 'polypeptide(L)'
;MSSPRLTLNKALFTTLGLALVSRGSCSIVHCAPNRAKLPKFITTVRSFSSLPLIPRRPSSLRLLSTSSSSSPSSSPFSSPINVLFVEMGFGNDGHGQNVTKASVRAARNAIEFNSIPSINSLVPGGYDNLKLQVILAVPKKYQEGLDVEKVKEVFPYGECEVVVQDGGMIAPSGIAIERLGDKNEDMVVCCCSVTVGY
;
A
#
# COMPACT_ATOMS: atom_id res chain seq x y z
N MET A 1 -53.41 -3.40 16.28
CA MET A 1 -53.06 -2.83 14.95
C MET A 1 -51.56 -3.00 14.79
N SER A 2 -50.96 -3.40 13.68
CA SER A 2 -51.32 -4.17 12.49
C SER A 2 -50.02 -4.21 11.69
N SER A 3 -49.52 -5.38 11.30
CA SER A 3 -48.44 -5.49 10.31
C SER A 3 -48.95 -5.02 8.93
N PRO A 4 -48.05 -4.66 8.00
CA PRO A 4 -47.67 -5.57 6.90
C PRO A 4 -46.14 -5.53 6.64
N ARG A 5 -45.41 -6.50 6.06
CA ARG A 5 -45.62 -7.58 5.04
C ARG A 5 -45.72 -7.14 3.56
N LEU A 6 -44.55 -7.00 2.93
CA LEU A 6 -44.09 -7.68 1.69
C LEU A 6 -45.03 -7.87 0.47
N THR A 7 -44.62 -7.27 -0.66
CA THR A 7 -44.59 -7.85 -2.05
C THR A 7 -43.52 -7.05 -2.82
N LEU A 8 -42.37 -7.56 -3.30
CA LEU A 8 -42.06 -8.66 -4.24
C LEU A 8 -42.43 -8.38 -5.71
N ASN A 9 -41.41 -8.11 -6.54
CA ASN A 9 -41.25 -8.44 -7.98
C ASN A 9 -39.76 -8.19 -8.31
N LYS A 10 -38.86 -9.15 -8.61
CA LYS A 10 -38.76 -10.26 -9.60
C LYS A 10 -38.55 -9.81 -11.07
N ALA A 11 -37.49 -10.39 -11.67
CA ALA A 11 -37.00 -10.21 -13.06
C ALA A 11 -36.51 -8.78 -13.38
N LEU A 12 -35.62 -8.48 -14.33
CA LEU A 12 -34.79 -9.26 -15.28
C LEU A 12 -33.29 -8.82 -15.06
N PHE A 13 -32.21 -9.47 -15.52
CA PHE A 13 -32.01 -10.69 -16.32
C PHE A 13 -30.64 -11.35 -16.00
N THR A 14 -30.27 -12.41 -16.74
CA THR A 14 -29.01 -13.16 -16.66
C THR A 14 -27.98 -12.72 -17.71
N THR A 15 -26.70 -12.61 -17.35
CA THR A 15 -25.59 -13.05 -18.24
C THR A 15 -24.29 -13.32 -17.47
N LEU A 16 -23.83 -14.57 -17.51
CA LEU A 16 -22.42 -14.92 -17.24
C LEU A 16 -21.54 -14.35 -18.37
N GLY A 17 -20.46 -13.65 -18.01
CA GLY A 17 -19.40 -13.25 -18.93
C GLY A 17 -18.13 -14.08 -18.70
N LEU A 18 -18.03 -15.24 -19.35
CA LEU A 18 -16.83 -16.09 -19.28
C LEU A 18 -15.67 -15.43 -20.04
N ALA A 19 -14.66 -14.94 -19.33
CA ALA A 19 -13.49 -14.29 -19.93
C ALA A 19 -12.51 -15.35 -20.49
N LEU A 20 -12.72 -15.72 -21.75
CA LEU A 20 -11.85 -16.63 -22.50
C LEU A 20 -10.59 -15.87 -22.97
N VAL A 21 -9.44 -16.17 -22.38
CA VAL A 21 -8.16 -15.56 -22.78
C VAL A 21 -7.70 -16.15 -24.11
N SER A 22 -8.09 -15.51 -25.21
CA SER A 22 -7.47 -15.71 -26.53
C SER A 22 -6.44 -14.62 -26.81
N ARG A 23 -5.37 -14.97 -27.52
CA ARG A 23 -4.22 -14.10 -27.76
C ARG A 23 -4.52 -13.04 -28.82
N GLY A 24 -4.19 -11.79 -28.52
CA GLY A 24 -4.09 -10.69 -29.49
C GLY A 24 -5.27 -9.72 -29.50
N SER A 25 -4.96 -8.44 -29.77
CA SER A 25 -5.91 -7.33 -29.93
C SER A 25 -6.64 -6.89 -28.65
N CYS A 26 -6.08 -5.89 -27.95
CA CYS A 26 -6.83 -5.12 -26.96
C CYS A 26 -7.65 -4.03 -27.67
N SER A 27 -8.98 -4.13 -27.65
CA SER A 27 -9.88 -3.09 -28.16
C SER A 27 -10.51 -2.32 -27.00
N ILE A 28 -10.19 -1.03 -26.87
CA ILE A 28 -10.78 -0.16 -25.86
C ILE A 28 -12.21 0.20 -26.27
N VAL A 29 -13.20 -0.41 -25.61
CA VAL A 29 -14.60 0.00 -25.74
C VAL A 29 -14.85 1.18 -24.80
N HIS A 30 -14.80 2.40 -25.36
CA HIS A 30 -15.16 3.61 -24.60
C HIS A 30 -16.69 3.77 -24.56
N CYS A 31 -17.29 3.67 -23.38
CA CYS A 31 -18.70 4.00 -23.17
C CYS A 31 -18.85 5.51 -23.02
N ALA A 32 -19.47 6.18 -24.00
CA ALA A 32 -19.56 7.64 -24.05
C ALA A 32 -20.97 8.16 -23.66
N PRO A 33 -21.08 9.13 -22.74
CA PRO A 33 -22.34 9.80 -22.45
C PRO A 33 -22.64 10.95 -23.44
N ASN A 34 -23.91 10.99 -23.81
CA ASN A 34 -24.72 12.03 -24.49
C ASN A 34 -24.07 13.37 -24.94
N ARG A 35 -23.70 13.42 -26.22
CA ARG A 35 -23.96 14.49 -27.22
C ARG A 35 -24.29 15.93 -26.74
N ALA A 36 -23.32 16.84 -26.88
CA ALA A 36 -23.57 18.28 -27.09
C ALA A 36 -22.87 18.76 -28.39
N LYS A 37 -23.45 19.75 -29.09
CA LYS A 37 -23.02 20.17 -30.44
C LYS A 37 -21.77 21.09 -30.39
N LEU A 38 -20.74 20.75 -31.15
CA LEU A 38 -19.65 21.66 -31.57
C LEU A 38 -19.37 21.50 -33.08
N PRO A 39 -18.86 22.54 -33.76
CA PRO A 39 -18.78 22.57 -35.23
C PRO A 39 -17.69 21.66 -35.80
N LYS A 40 -17.93 21.17 -37.03
CA LYS A 40 -17.00 20.29 -37.76
C LYS A 40 -15.76 21.05 -38.22
N PHE A 41 -14.68 20.99 -37.44
CA PHE A 41 -13.34 21.27 -37.98
C PHE A 41 -12.76 20.01 -38.61
N ILE A 42 -12.44 20.08 -39.90
CA ILE A 42 -11.58 19.09 -40.56
C ILE A 42 -10.18 19.28 -39.99
N THR A 43 -9.72 18.32 -39.19
CA THR A 43 -8.34 18.26 -38.72
C THR A 43 -7.60 17.17 -39.48
N THR A 44 -6.77 17.56 -40.44
CA THR A 44 -5.84 16.64 -41.12
C THR A 44 -4.92 16.01 -40.10
N VAL A 45 -4.99 14.68 -39.94
CA VAL A 45 -4.09 13.92 -39.07
C VAL A 45 -2.70 13.94 -39.71
N ARG A 46 -1.85 14.88 -39.27
CA ARG A 46 -0.41 14.85 -39.58
C ARG A 46 0.24 13.78 -38.72
N SER A 47 0.91 12.83 -39.37
CA SER A 47 1.74 11.83 -38.70
C SER A 47 2.84 12.53 -37.89
N PHE A 48 2.79 12.44 -36.56
CA PHE A 48 3.85 12.90 -35.67
C PHE A 48 4.96 11.84 -35.57
N SER A 49 5.57 11.49 -36.70
CA SER A 49 6.87 10.82 -36.73
C SER A 49 7.95 11.85 -36.43
N SER A 50 8.75 11.62 -35.38
CA SER A 50 9.79 12.49 -34.79
C SER A 50 9.31 13.59 -33.82
N LEU A 51 9.10 13.20 -32.55
CA LEU A 51 9.35 14.11 -31.42
C LEU A 51 10.88 14.20 -31.20
N PRO A 52 11.46 15.39 -30.99
CA PRO A 52 12.88 15.51 -30.70
C PRO A 52 13.21 14.89 -29.33
N LEU A 53 14.31 14.12 -29.29
CA LEU A 53 14.82 13.54 -28.05
C LEU A 53 15.24 14.66 -27.09
N ILE A 54 14.57 14.77 -25.95
CA ILE A 54 14.98 15.69 -24.87
C ILE A 54 16.37 15.23 -24.37
N PRO A 55 17.40 16.08 -24.44
CA PRO A 55 18.73 15.70 -23.99
C PRO A 55 18.73 15.50 -22.47
N ARG A 56 18.95 14.26 -22.02
CA ARG A 56 19.13 13.93 -20.60
C ARG A 56 20.45 14.52 -20.11
N ARG A 57 20.40 15.75 -19.59
CA ARG A 57 21.51 16.36 -18.85
C ARG A 57 21.78 15.49 -17.61
N PRO A 58 22.96 14.89 -17.43
CA PRO A 58 23.27 14.17 -16.20
C PRO A 58 23.49 15.21 -15.11
N SER A 59 22.47 15.47 -14.29
CA SER A 59 22.70 16.05 -12.97
C SER A 59 23.56 15.07 -12.18
N SER A 60 24.75 15.51 -11.77
CA SER A 60 25.65 14.72 -10.93
C SER A 60 25.06 14.59 -9.53
N LEU A 61 24.11 13.68 -9.38
CA LEU A 61 23.67 13.16 -8.10
C LEU A 61 24.85 12.40 -7.50
N ARG A 62 25.63 13.07 -6.65
CA ARG A 62 26.52 12.39 -5.71
C ARG A 62 25.68 11.56 -4.75
N LEU A 63 25.39 10.32 -5.14
CA LEU A 63 25.05 9.25 -4.21
C LEU A 63 26.20 9.15 -3.21
N LEU A 64 25.96 9.60 -1.98
CA LEU A 64 26.89 9.40 -0.88
C LEU A 64 26.80 7.91 -0.51
N SER A 65 27.74 7.12 -1.03
CA SER A 65 27.79 5.69 -0.79
C SER A 65 28.21 5.41 0.65
N THR A 66 27.23 5.28 1.56
CA THR A 66 27.46 4.68 2.87
C THR A 66 27.74 3.19 2.69
N SER A 67 29.00 2.80 2.85
CA SER A 67 29.43 1.40 2.84
C SER A 67 28.97 0.69 4.10
N SER A 68 27.71 0.27 4.15
CA SER A 68 27.20 -0.67 5.15
C SER A 68 27.39 -2.09 4.65
N SER A 69 28.44 -2.75 5.14
CA SER A 69 28.65 -4.18 4.94
C SER A 69 27.67 -4.98 5.80
N SER A 70 26.46 -5.22 5.30
CA SER A 70 25.53 -6.17 5.91
C SER A 70 25.92 -7.60 5.53
N SER A 71 26.31 -8.36 6.55
CA SER A 71 26.48 -9.82 6.56
C SER A 71 25.23 -10.56 6.05
N PRO A 72 25.35 -11.87 5.71
CA PRO A 72 24.18 -12.68 5.35
C PRO A 72 23.11 -12.58 6.44
N SER A 73 21.88 -12.32 6.00
CA SER A 73 20.75 -12.00 6.86
C SER A 73 20.34 -13.19 7.72
N SER A 74 20.71 -13.16 9.00
CA SER A 74 19.86 -13.78 10.03
C SER A 74 18.53 -13.03 10.05
N SER A 75 17.41 -13.73 9.87
CA SER A 75 16.09 -13.15 10.11
C SER A 75 16.04 -12.61 11.55
N PRO A 76 15.45 -11.43 11.81
CA PRO A 76 15.34 -10.91 13.17
C PRO A 76 14.34 -11.72 14.01
N PHE A 77 13.52 -12.56 13.37
CA PHE A 77 12.54 -13.45 13.98
C PHE A 77 13.17 -14.78 14.38
N SER A 78 12.78 -15.29 15.55
CA SER A 78 13.36 -16.50 16.16
C SER A 78 12.93 -17.81 15.49
N SER A 79 11.80 -17.79 14.78
CA SER A 79 11.12 -18.98 14.28
C SER A 79 11.04 -18.96 12.75
N PRO A 80 11.58 -19.98 12.04
CA PRO A 80 11.36 -20.10 10.60
C PRO A 80 9.89 -20.46 10.32
N ILE A 81 9.28 -19.75 9.37
CA ILE A 81 7.91 -19.99 8.89
C ILE A 81 7.91 -20.30 7.39
N ASN A 82 6.88 -21.01 6.91
CA ASN A 82 6.69 -21.21 5.48
C ASN A 82 6.12 -19.93 4.87
N VAL A 83 7.00 -19.08 4.35
CA VAL A 83 6.62 -17.80 3.73
C VAL A 83 5.75 -18.04 2.50
N LEU A 84 4.56 -17.43 2.49
CA LEU A 84 3.63 -17.42 1.36
C LEU A 84 3.86 -16.19 0.48
N PHE A 85 3.97 -15.01 1.10
CA PHE A 85 4.15 -13.72 0.42
C PHE A 85 4.68 -12.68 1.42
N VAL A 86 5.16 -11.55 0.87
CA VAL A 86 5.60 -10.38 1.63
C VAL A 86 4.87 -9.16 1.12
N GLU A 87 4.31 -8.38 2.04
CA GLU A 87 3.59 -7.15 1.78
C GLU A 87 4.41 -5.96 2.31
N MET A 88 4.33 -4.82 1.64
CA MET A 88 5.12 -3.63 1.98
C MET A 88 4.20 -2.42 2.04
N GLY A 89 4.36 -1.59 3.06
CA GLY A 89 3.61 -0.35 3.22
C GLY A 89 4.46 0.77 3.78
N PHE A 90 3.99 2.01 3.63
CA PHE A 90 4.59 3.18 4.26
C PHE A 90 3.52 4.08 4.85
N GLY A 91 3.91 4.85 5.85
CA GLY A 91 3.02 5.78 6.53
C GLY A 91 3.81 6.96 7.05
N ASN A 92 3.21 8.14 6.97
CA ASN A 92 3.79 9.35 7.55
C ASN A 92 2.90 9.90 8.65
N ASP A 93 3.50 10.71 9.50
CA ASP A 93 2.81 11.74 10.25
C ASP A 93 3.43 13.10 9.94
N GLY A 94 2.72 13.88 9.11
CA GLY A 94 3.12 15.23 8.72
C GLY A 94 2.92 16.29 9.80
N HIS A 95 2.14 16.00 10.86
CA HIS A 95 1.93 16.91 11.98
C HIS A 95 1.85 16.19 13.33
N GLY A 96 2.58 16.71 14.33
CA GLY A 96 2.55 16.25 15.71
C GLY A 96 3.48 15.10 16.08
N GLN A 97 4.40 14.73 15.17
CA GLN A 97 5.52 13.80 15.40
C GLN A 97 5.10 12.45 16.03
N ASN A 98 3.89 11.98 15.75
CA ASN A 98 3.35 10.75 16.33
C ASN A 98 3.80 9.55 15.50
N VAL A 99 4.93 8.97 15.90
CA VAL A 99 5.53 7.80 15.26
C VAL A 99 4.55 6.62 15.19
N THR A 100 3.77 6.36 16.23
CA THR A 100 2.76 5.31 16.26
C THR A 100 1.70 5.50 15.16
N LYS A 101 1.23 6.73 14.95
CA LYS A 101 0.29 7.08 13.88
C LYS A 101 0.92 6.87 12.50
N ALA A 102 2.20 7.19 12.32
CA ALA A 102 2.94 6.88 11.08
C ALA A 102 3.09 5.36 10.87
N SER A 103 3.40 4.61 11.92
CA SER A 103 3.57 3.15 11.89
C SER A 103 2.26 2.39 11.65
N VAL A 104 1.16 2.78 12.31
CA VAL A 104 -0.19 2.25 12.07
C VAL A 104 -0.65 2.50 10.63
N ARG A 105 -0.32 3.68 10.07
CA ARG A 105 -0.55 3.96 8.64
C ARG A 105 0.29 3.05 7.75
N ALA A 106 1.56 2.80 8.08
CA ALA A 106 2.42 1.89 7.32
C ALA A 106 1.93 0.44 7.33
N ALA A 107 1.54 -0.08 8.50
CA ALA A 107 0.98 -1.41 8.65
C ALA A 107 -0.35 -1.56 7.89
N ARG A 108 -1.25 -0.57 7.98
CA ARG A 108 -2.51 -0.59 7.23
C ARG A 108 -2.26 -0.57 5.73
N ASN A 109 -1.38 0.32 5.28
CA ASN A 109 -1.04 0.45 3.86
C ASN A 109 -0.45 -0.84 3.27
N ALA A 110 0.27 -1.64 4.06
CA ALA A 110 0.80 -2.93 3.61
C ALA A 110 -0.32 -3.94 3.28
N ILE A 111 -1.36 -4.01 4.12
CA ILE A 111 -2.43 -5.02 4.00
C ILE A 111 -3.67 -4.55 3.21
N GLU A 112 -3.86 -3.23 3.05
CA GLU A 112 -5.10 -2.61 2.53
C GLU A 112 -5.47 -2.99 1.08
N PHE A 113 -4.48 -3.31 0.24
CA PHE A 113 -4.67 -3.56 -1.19
C PHE A 113 -4.65 -5.04 -1.59
N ASN A 114 -4.41 -5.94 -0.63
CA ASN A 114 -4.27 -7.37 -0.90
C ASN A 114 -5.47 -8.14 -0.36
N SER A 115 -5.91 -9.15 -1.11
CA SER A 115 -7.01 -10.02 -0.70
C SER A 115 -6.76 -11.44 -1.17
N ILE A 116 -6.69 -12.37 -0.21
CA ILE A 116 -6.43 -13.79 -0.47
C ILE A 116 -7.61 -14.58 0.12
N PRO A 117 -8.69 -14.79 -0.66
CA PRO A 117 -9.85 -15.55 -0.19
C PRO A 117 -9.55 -17.05 0.00
N SER A 118 -8.43 -17.53 -0.56
CA SER A 118 -8.06 -18.96 -0.56
C SER A 118 -7.25 -19.42 0.66
N ILE A 119 -7.02 -18.58 1.68
CA ILE A 119 -6.16 -18.94 2.84
C ILE A 119 -6.59 -20.24 3.52
N ASN A 120 -7.90 -20.45 3.72
CA ASN A 120 -8.42 -21.70 4.32
C ASN A 120 -8.12 -22.97 3.52
N SER A 121 -7.73 -22.85 2.24
CA SER A 121 -7.30 -23.96 1.39
C SER A 121 -5.78 -24.07 1.24
N LEU A 122 -5.04 -23.00 1.55
CA LEU A 122 -3.58 -22.91 1.40
C LEU A 122 -2.83 -23.18 2.71
N VAL A 123 -3.45 -22.86 3.85
CA VAL A 123 -2.86 -22.95 5.19
C VAL A 123 -3.56 -24.05 5.98
N PRO A 124 -2.85 -25.07 6.48
CA PRO A 124 -3.42 -26.05 7.41
C PRO A 124 -3.94 -25.34 8.66
N GLY A 125 -5.24 -25.44 8.95
CA GLY A 125 -5.89 -24.71 10.05
C GLY A 125 -6.36 -23.29 9.69
N GLY A 126 -6.20 -22.84 8.44
CA GLY A 126 -6.75 -21.58 7.95
C GLY A 126 -6.16 -20.33 8.60
N TYR A 127 -6.99 -19.30 8.77
CA TYR A 127 -6.56 -17.98 9.26
C TYR A 127 -5.96 -18.00 10.68
N ASP A 128 -6.38 -18.93 11.54
CA ASP A 128 -5.91 -19.02 12.93
C ASP A 128 -4.44 -19.47 13.03
N ASN A 129 -3.94 -20.20 12.02
CA ASN A 129 -2.56 -20.66 11.94
C ASN A 129 -1.64 -19.74 11.13
N LEU A 130 -2.13 -18.58 10.67
CA LEU A 130 -1.26 -17.58 10.04
C LEU A 130 -0.27 -17.01 11.06
N LYS A 131 0.95 -16.80 10.60
CA LYS A 131 2.01 -16.08 11.31
C LYS A 131 2.42 -14.86 10.51
N LEU A 132 2.47 -13.72 11.18
CA LEU A 132 2.83 -12.43 10.64
C LEU A 132 4.16 -11.99 11.26
N GLN A 133 5.19 -11.92 10.43
CA GLN A 133 6.51 -11.44 10.81
C GLN A 133 6.67 -10.02 10.27
N VAL A 134 6.52 -9.04 11.15
CA VAL A 134 6.44 -7.61 10.81
C VAL A 134 7.77 -6.92 11.12
N ILE A 135 8.44 -6.39 10.10
CA ILE A 135 9.60 -5.50 10.26
C ILE A 135 9.14 -4.06 10.08
N LEU A 136 9.28 -3.26 11.13
CA LEU A 136 8.92 -1.85 11.13
C LEU A 136 10.18 -0.99 11.18
N ALA A 137 10.45 -0.27 10.08
CA ALA A 137 11.58 0.65 9.97
C ALA A 137 11.16 2.06 10.43
N VAL A 138 11.75 2.49 11.54
CA VAL A 138 11.37 3.70 12.28
C VAL A 138 12.61 4.55 12.57
N PRO A 139 12.58 5.88 12.35
CA PRO A 139 13.73 6.72 12.63
C PRO A 139 14.13 6.67 14.11
N LYS A 140 15.40 6.34 14.39
CA LYS A 140 15.92 6.16 15.76
C LYS A 140 15.49 7.22 16.78
N LYS A 141 15.47 8.50 16.39
CA LYS A 141 15.03 9.65 17.22
C LYS A 141 13.63 9.46 17.84
N TYR A 142 12.75 8.72 17.17
CA TYR A 142 11.34 8.58 17.54
C TYR A 142 10.98 7.17 18.02
N GLN A 143 11.89 6.19 18.02
CA GLN A 143 11.58 4.80 18.40
C GLN A 143 11.05 4.67 19.83
N GLU A 144 11.55 5.46 20.79
CA GLU A 144 11.08 5.43 22.19
C GLU A 144 9.61 5.86 22.36
N GLY A 145 9.06 6.60 21.39
CA GLY A 145 7.65 7.03 21.39
C GLY A 145 6.69 6.05 20.71
N LEU A 146 7.18 4.89 20.25
CA LEU A 146 6.38 3.91 19.51
C LEU A 146 5.59 3.00 20.43
N ASP A 147 4.29 2.95 20.19
CA ASP A 147 3.37 1.99 20.78
C ASP A 147 3.18 0.82 19.80
N VAL A 148 3.92 -0.26 20.05
CA VAL A 148 3.94 -1.47 19.20
C VAL A 148 2.63 -2.23 19.24
N GLU A 149 1.91 -2.20 20.37
CA GLU A 149 0.64 -2.92 20.51
C GLU A 149 -0.44 -2.29 19.62
N LYS A 150 -0.50 -0.95 19.52
CA LYS A 150 -1.35 -0.27 18.52
C LYS A 150 -1.00 -0.61 17.06
N VAL A 151 0.24 -1.01 16.77
CA VAL A 151 0.62 -1.48 15.43
C VAL A 151 0.13 -2.92 15.21
N LYS A 152 0.21 -3.79 16.23
CA LYS A 152 -0.35 -5.15 16.17
C LYS A 152 -1.87 -5.16 15.97
N GLU A 153 -2.60 -4.25 16.63
CA GLU A 153 -4.07 -4.07 16.47
C GLU A 153 -4.52 -3.84 15.01
N VAL A 154 -3.61 -3.48 14.10
CA VAL A 154 -3.92 -3.31 12.66
C VAL A 154 -4.15 -4.66 11.96
N PHE A 155 -3.60 -5.75 12.50
CA PHE A 155 -3.65 -7.08 11.88
C PHE A 155 -4.79 -7.90 12.50
N PRO A 156 -5.88 -8.18 11.76
CA PRO A 156 -7.07 -8.82 12.32
C PRO A 156 -6.99 -10.35 12.48
N TYR A 157 -5.91 -11.00 12.00
CA TYR A 157 -5.75 -12.46 11.98
C TYR A 157 -4.30 -12.87 12.25
N GLY A 158 -4.12 -14.08 12.77
CA GLY A 158 -2.81 -14.72 12.95
C GLY A 158 -2.00 -14.22 14.16
N GLU A 159 -0.90 -14.93 14.45
CA GLU A 159 0.08 -14.53 15.46
C GLU A 159 1.02 -13.46 14.89
N CYS A 160 1.09 -12.28 15.52
CA CYS A 160 1.83 -11.13 15.00
C CYS A 160 3.07 -10.80 15.86
N GLU A 161 4.25 -11.10 15.31
CA GLU A 161 5.56 -10.75 15.86
C GLU A 161 6.06 -9.47 15.17
N VAL A 162 6.32 -8.41 15.94
CA VAL A 162 6.79 -7.12 15.42
C VAL A 162 8.22 -6.85 15.89
N VAL A 163 9.13 -6.69 14.93
CA VAL A 163 10.50 -6.21 15.16
C VAL A 163 10.61 -4.77 14.67
N VAL A 164 11.15 -3.90 15.52
CA VAL A 164 11.46 -2.51 15.19
C VAL A 164 12.94 -2.39 14.85
N GLN A 165 13.26 -1.70 13.76
CA GLN A 165 14.63 -1.41 13.36
C GLN A 165 14.80 0.07 12.99
N ASP A 166 16.05 0.55 12.99
CA ASP A 166 16.38 1.87 12.45
C ASP A 166 16.12 1.94 10.94
N GLY A 167 15.70 3.11 10.48
CA GLY A 167 15.26 3.34 9.10
C GLY A 167 14.13 4.37 9.01
N GLY A 168 13.23 4.19 8.03
CA GLY A 168 12.21 5.20 7.72
C GLY A 168 12.85 6.51 7.22
N MET A 169 12.21 7.64 7.50
CA MET A 169 12.77 8.97 7.20
C MET A 169 12.23 10.03 8.17
N ILE A 170 13.06 11.00 8.51
CA ILE A 170 12.62 12.31 9.04
C ILE A 170 12.84 13.32 7.93
N ALA A 171 11.78 14.02 7.54
CA ALA A 171 11.83 15.06 6.51
C ALA A 171 11.31 16.39 7.10
N PRO A 172 11.82 17.55 6.67
CA PRO A 172 11.27 18.83 7.09
C PRO A 172 9.85 19.00 6.51
N SER A 173 8.89 19.33 7.37
CA SER A 173 7.55 19.79 6.97
C SER A 173 7.58 21.20 6.37
N GLY A 174 8.64 21.97 6.66
CA GLY A 174 8.84 23.35 6.21
C GLY A 174 8.11 24.40 7.02
N ILE A 175 7.25 24.00 7.96
CA ILE A 175 6.61 24.86 8.96
C ILE A 175 6.07 24.00 10.12
N ALA A 176 6.32 24.43 11.36
CA ALA A 176 5.65 23.90 12.54
C ALA A 176 4.35 24.68 12.78
N ILE A 177 3.21 23.98 12.86
CA ILE A 177 1.89 24.58 13.07
C ILE A 177 1.33 24.07 14.40
N GLU A 178 1.61 24.77 15.49
CA GLU A 178 1.28 24.35 16.88
C GLU A 178 -0.19 23.90 17.05
N ARG A 179 -1.14 24.59 16.40
CA ARG A 179 -2.58 24.23 16.43
C ARG A 179 -2.93 22.87 15.81
N LEU A 180 -2.01 22.25 15.06
CA LEU A 180 -2.12 20.90 14.51
C LEU A 180 -1.36 19.86 15.36
N GLY A 181 -0.75 20.28 16.48
CA GLY A 181 -0.01 19.46 17.43
C GLY A 181 1.51 19.45 17.23
N ASP A 182 2.03 20.24 16.28
CA ASP A 182 3.47 20.27 15.97
C ASP A 182 4.32 20.75 17.15
N LYS A 183 5.36 19.97 17.47
CA LYS A 183 6.41 20.31 18.45
C LYS A 183 7.69 20.80 17.77
N ASN A 184 7.87 20.47 16.49
CA ASN A 184 8.97 20.86 15.63
C ASN A 184 8.56 20.69 14.15
N GLU A 185 9.49 20.91 13.23
CA GLU A 185 9.28 20.79 11.77
C GLU A 185 9.50 19.36 11.23
N ASP A 186 9.54 18.32 12.08
CA ASP A 186 9.74 16.95 11.60
C ASP A 186 8.43 16.33 11.11
N MET A 187 8.37 15.97 9.83
CA MET A 187 7.49 14.92 9.31
C MET A 187 8.18 13.56 9.51
N VAL A 188 7.53 12.67 10.26
CA VAL A 188 8.04 11.31 10.53
C VAL A 188 7.46 10.34 9.50
N VAL A 189 8.30 9.56 8.83
CA VAL A 189 7.90 8.52 7.88
C VAL A 189 8.43 7.16 8.36
N CYS A 190 7.55 6.17 8.39
CA CYS A 190 7.87 4.79 8.73
C CYS A 190 7.56 3.87 7.54
N CYS A 191 8.34 2.81 7.40
CA CYS A 191 8.08 1.73 6.45
C CYS A 191 7.79 0.43 7.19
N CYS A 192 6.91 -0.39 6.63
CA CYS A 192 6.50 -1.67 7.19
C CYS A 192 6.71 -2.77 6.14
N SER A 193 7.29 -3.88 6.55
CA SER A 193 7.30 -5.15 5.81
C SER A 193 6.51 -6.17 6.62
N VAL A 194 5.57 -6.86 5.98
CA VAL A 194 4.72 -7.88 6.59
C VAL A 194 4.98 -9.17 5.85
N THR A 195 5.72 -10.08 6.46
CA THR A 195 5.95 -11.43 5.91
C THR A 195 4.85 -12.35 6.44
N VAL A 196 4.09 -12.98 5.55
CA VAL A 196 2.97 -13.85 5.90
C VAL A 196 3.33 -15.31 5.62
N GLY A 197 3.12 -16.18 6.60
CA GLY A 197 3.38 -17.62 6.49
C GLY A 197 2.66 -18.44 7.56
N TYR A 198 3.14 -19.66 7.81
CA TYR A 198 2.70 -20.57 8.88
C TYR A 198 3.81 -21.53 9.32
#